data_AF-A0A401V2W1-F1
#
_entry.id   AF-A0A401V2W1-F1
#
_cell.length_a   1.000
_cell.length_b   1.000
_cell.length_c   1.000
_cell.angle_alpha   90.00
_cell.angle_beta   90.00
_cell.angle_gamma   90.00
#
_symmetry.space_group_name_H-M   'P 1'
#
loop_
_entity.id
_entity.type
_entity.pdbx_description
1 polymer ?
#
loop_
_entity_poly.entity_id
_entity_poly.type
_entity_poly.pdbx_seq_one_letter_code
_entity_poly.pdbx_strand_id
1 'polypeptide(L)' 'MADLEQARAAKERLRADLAGRPDVRGIGITPDGDGYLLQVNVSARGRSTPLPPAVDGVAVKVRVVGAITASA' A
#
# COMPACT_ATOMS: atom_id res chain seq x y z
N MET A 1 14.28 2.61 -9.16
CA MET A 1 14.09 2.91 -7.73
C MET A 1 13.28 4.18 -7.63
N ALA A 2 12.23 4.18 -6.81
CA ALA A 2 11.48 5.39 -6.54
C ALA A 2 12.14 6.16 -5.39
N ASP A 3 12.18 7.49 -5.52
CA ASP A 3 12.54 8.36 -4.40
C ASP A 3 11.35 8.54 -3.43
N LEU A 4 11.58 9.25 -2.33
CA LEU A 4 10.58 9.45 -1.28
C LEU A 4 9.40 10.32 -1.75
N GLU A 5 9.66 11.31 -2.62
CA GLU A 5 8.63 12.21 -3.16
C GLU A 5 7.70 11.46 -4.11
N GLN A 6 8.27 10.66 -5.02
CA GLN A 6 7.55 9.74 -5.90
C GLN A 6 6.71 8.76 -5.08
N ALA A 7 7.28 8.16 -4.03
CA ALA A 7 6.54 7.25 -3.15
C ALA A 7 5.39 7.96 -2.41
N ARG A 8 5.54 9.23 -2.02
CA ARG A 8 4.44 10.01 -1.42
C ARG A 8 3.34 10.31 -2.42
N ALA A 9 3.68 10.76 -3.62
CA ALA A 9 2.69 11.03 -4.66
C ALA A 9 1.91 9.77 -5.06
N ALA A 10 2.63 8.64 -5.22
CA ALA A 10 2.02 7.35 -5.52
C ALA A 10 1.16 6.85 -4.35
N LYS A 11 1.55 7.08 -3.10
CA LYS A 11 0.76 6.74 -1.91
C LYS A 11 -0.58 7.48 -1.90
N GLU A 12 -0.60 8.78 -2.16
CA GLU A 12 -1.83 9.57 -2.14
C GLU A 12 -2.79 9.14 -3.26
N ARG A 13 -2.26 8.82 -4.46
CA ARG A 13 -3.07 8.25 -5.53
C ARG A 13 -3.62 6.88 -5.19
N LEU A 14 -2.77 5.98 -4.70
CA LEU A 14 -3.21 4.66 -4.26
C LEU A 14 -4.23 4.75 -3.11
N ARG A 15 -4.11 5.76 -2.24
CA ARG A 15 -5.09 6.03 -1.19
C ARG A 15 -6.44 6.47 -1.75
N ALA A 16 -6.45 7.32 -2.77
CA ALA A 16 -7.68 7.71 -3.46
C ALA A 16 -8.34 6.52 -4.17
N ASP A 17 -7.55 5.70 -4.87
CA ASP A 17 -8.05 4.53 -5.60
C ASP A 17 -8.59 3.43 -4.69
N LEU A 18 -8.00 3.28 -3.50
CA LEU A 18 -8.42 2.32 -2.49
C LEU A 18 -9.38 2.90 -1.44
N ALA A 19 -9.82 4.15 -1.60
CA ALA A 19 -10.78 4.76 -0.69
C ALA A 19 -12.08 3.94 -0.69
N GLY A 20 -12.59 3.63 0.51
CA GLY A 20 -13.81 2.84 0.66
C GLY A 20 -13.63 1.32 0.54
N ARG A 21 -12.40 0.82 0.32
CA ARG A 21 -12.13 -0.62 0.35
C ARG A 21 -12.08 -1.15 1.79
N PRO A 22 -13.00 -2.03 2.21
CA PRO A 22 -13.08 -2.51 3.59
C PRO A 22 -11.95 -3.49 3.96
N ASP A 23 -11.30 -4.07 2.96
CA ASP A 23 -10.20 -5.01 3.13
C ASP A 23 -8.87 -4.32 3.41
N VAL A 24 -8.71 -3.06 2.99
CA VAL A 24 -7.49 -2.25 3.16
C VAL A 24 -7.43 -1.70 4.58
N ARG A 25 -6.36 -2.02 5.30
CA ARG A 25 -6.10 -1.60 6.68
C ARG A 25 -5.13 -0.44 6.78
N GLY A 26 -4.28 -0.25 5.77
CA GLY A 26 -3.38 0.88 5.72
C GLY A 26 -2.48 0.86 4.50
N ILE A 27 -2.01 2.06 4.12
CA ILE A 27 -1.07 2.28 3.02
C ILE A 27 0.12 3.06 3.57
N GLY A 28 1.30 2.45 3.47
CA GLY A 28 2.57 2.98 3.95
C GLY A 28 3.61 3.08 2.84
N ILE A 29 4.73 3.72 3.17
CA ILE A 29 5.94 3.75 2.36
C ILE A 29 6.99 2.96 3.14
N THR A 30 7.66 2.04 2.48
CA THR A 30 8.71 1.19 3.07
C THR A 30 9.97 1.30 2.21
N PRO A 31 11.17 1.41 2.81
CA PRO A 31 12.42 1.33 2.06
C PRO A 31 12.59 -0.03 1.37
N ASP A 32 13.12 -0.04 0.16
CA ASP A 32 13.43 -1.25 -0.61
C ASP A 32 14.74 -1.08 -1.38
N GLY A 33 15.80 -1.73 -0.87
CA GLY A 33 17.17 -1.50 -1.33
C GLY A 33 17.53 -0.02 -1.21
N ASP A 34 17.89 0.58 -2.34
CA ASP A 34 18.32 1.98 -2.43
C ASP A 34 17.16 2.97 -2.66
N GLY A 35 15.90 2.50 -2.68
CA GLY A 35 14.72 3.34 -2.94
C GLY A 35 13.53 3.05 -2.01
N TYR A 36 12.33 3.40 -2.47
CA TYR A 36 11.09 3.22 -1.72
C TYR A 36 10.03 2.44 -2.50
N LEU A 37 9.20 1.70 -1.77
CA LEU A 37 8.00 1.04 -2.28
C LEU A 37 6.77 1.41 -1.46
N LEU A 38 5.59 1.17 -2.01
CA LEU A 38 4.32 1.27 -1.30
C LEU A 38 4.00 -0.06 -0.63
N GLN A 39 3.67 -0.02 0.66
CA GLN A 39 3.18 -1.20 1.36
C GLN A 39 1.68 -1.05 1.62
N VAL A 40 0.89 -1.99 1.10
CA VAL A 40 -0.55 -2.06 1.36
C VAL A 40 -0.82 -3.21 2.32
N ASN A 41 -1.36 -2.87 3.47
CA ASN A 41 -1.79 -3.83 4.48
C ASN A 41 -3.26 -4.19 4.24
N VAL A 42 -3.56 -5.47 4.04
CA VAL A 42 -4.92 -5.98 3.82
C VAL A 42 -5.30 -7.04 4.84
N SER A 43 -6.59 -7.16 5.17
CA SER A 43 -7.07 -8.05 6.24
C SER A 43 -7.22 -9.53 5.87
N ALA A 44 -7.31 -9.87 4.58
CA ALA A 44 -7.37 -11.25 4.12
C ALA A 44 -6.87 -11.38 2.68
N ARG A 45 -6.20 -12.49 2.36
CA ARG A 45 -5.85 -12.86 0.97
C ARG A 45 -7.09 -13.46 0.30
N GLY A 46 -7.45 -12.98 -0.88
CA GLY A 46 -8.41 -13.67 -1.77
C GLY A 46 -9.86 -13.17 -1.80
N ARG A 47 -10.22 -12.12 -1.03
CA ARG A 47 -11.54 -11.48 -1.10
C ARG A 47 -11.58 -10.17 -1.89
N SER A 48 -10.41 -9.69 -2.31
CA SER A 48 -10.22 -8.36 -2.89
C SER A 48 -9.75 -8.45 -4.33
N THR A 49 -10.20 -7.50 -5.15
CA THR A 49 -9.67 -7.28 -6.50
C THR A 49 -8.15 -7.07 -6.43
N PRO A 50 -7.37 -7.63 -7.38
CA PRO A 50 -5.92 -7.47 -7.41
C PRO A 50 -5.49 -6.01 -7.27
N LEU A 51 -4.53 -5.75 -6.40
CA LEU A 51 -3.87 -4.44 -6.31
C LEU A 51 -2.88 -4.31 -7.46
N PRO A 52 -2.72 -3.10 -8.04
CA PRO A 52 -1.73 -2.90 -9.09
C PRO A 52 -0.32 -3.20 -8.53
N PRO A 53 0.56 -3.85 -9.30
CA PRO A 53 1.92 -4.17 -8.86
C PRO A 53 2.82 -2.94 -8.75
N ALA A 54 2.43 -1.82 -9.38
CA ALA A 54 3.09 -0.53 -9.27
C ALA A 54 2.08 0.62 -9.48
N VAL A 55 2.34 1.75 -8.85
CA VAL A 55 1.62 3.02 -9.04
C VAL A 55 2.68 4.07 -9.37
N ASP A 56 2.58 4.70 -10.54
CA ASP A 56 3.53 5.73 -10.99
C ASP A 56 4.99 5.29 -11.03
N GLY A 57 5.21 4.02 -11.37
CA GLY A 57 6.55 3.42 -11.36
C GLY A 57 7.07 3.07 -9.94
N VAL A 58 6.29 3.32 -8.89
CA VAL A 58 6.58 2.89 -7.51
C VAL A 58 5.99 1.50 -7.28
N ALA A 59 6.82 0.53 -6.93
CA ALA A 59 6.38 -0.83 -6.67
C ALA A 59 5.40 -0.90 -5.49
N VAL A 60 4.40 -1.78 -5.58
CA VAL A 60 3.41 -2.02 -4.52
C VAL A 60 3.61 -3.41 -3.95
N LYS A 61 3.88 -3.47 -2.65
CA LYS A 61 3.99 -4.69 -1.86
C LYS A 61 2.74 -4.88 -1.03
N VAL A 62 2.04 -5.98 -1.29
CA VAL A 62 0.85 -6.35 -0.52
C VAL A 62 1.25 -7.25 0.65
N ARG A 63 0.93 -6.81 1.86
CA ARG A 63 1.09 -7.58 3.08
C ARG A 63 -0.28 -7.91 3.67
N VAL A 64 -0.55 -9.20 3.85
CA VAL A 64 -1.72 -9.61 4.62
C VAL A 64 -1.38 -9.45 6.09
N VAL A 65 -2.20 -8.66 6.78
CA VAL A 65 -2.14 -8.45 8.23
C VAL A 65 -3.46 -8.93 8.83
N GLY A 66 -3.44 -9.38 10.08
CA GLY A 66 -4.69 -9.66 10.80
C GLY A 66 -5.54 -8.40 10.99
N ALA A 67 -6.65 -8.50 11.73
CA ALA A 67 -7.43 -7.33 12.10
C ALA A 67 -6.54 -6.36 12.92
N ILE A 68 -6.10 -5.26 12.30
CA ILE A 68 -5.42 -4.17 13.02
C ILE A 68 -6.52 -3.37 13.71
N THR A 69 -6.54 -3.43 15.04
CA THR A 69 -7.31 -2.53 15.90
C THR A 69 -6.35 -1.56 16.55
N ALA A 70 -6.62 -0.27 16.50
CA ALA A 70 -5.90 0.68 17.34
C ALA A 70 -6.24 0.37 18.80
N SER A 71 -5.24 0.06 19.63
CA SER A 71 -5.38 0.06 21.09
C SER A 71 -5.08 1.46 21.59
N ALA A 72 -6.04 2.05 22.30
CA ALA A 72 -5.88 3.32 23.02
C ALA A 72 -5.06 3.12 24.30
#